data_AF-A0A2G5CLJ9-F1
#
_entry.id   AF-A0A2G5CLJ9-F1
#
_cell.length_a   1.000
_cell.length_b   1.000
_cell.length_c   1.000
_cell.angle_alpha   90.00
_cell.angle_beta   90.00
_cell.angle_gamma   90.00
#
_symmetry.space_group_name_H-M   'P 1'
#
loop_
_entity.id
_entity.type
_entity.pdbx_description
1 polymer ?
#
loop_
_entity_poly.entity_id
_entity_poly.type
_entity_poly.pdbx_seq_one_letter_code
_entity_poly.pdbx_strand_id
1 'polypeptide(L)'
;MFVSRRIDHHTKSSLFSTLSFAAVLIIILLTTSIFCNFSLHRVVLDTKHTDHEVVAANEVHIRIQSNPLHSVQEEVKETRVKYLSPSHPPINVTEEERIEWFRKELPNIQIFKSTGKTQKFGMRAQMFLHRGCEIQIFMTWISPAKSFGSRELLAVESVFKAHPNGCLMILSQTMDSKQGKEILKPLTQYGFKVLAVSPDLPFLFKDTLAEAWFDEIKKGNKDPGEIPLAQNLSNLLRLAVLYKYGGVYLDTDFIVLKKLSGLRNVIGAQSIDAESGKWTRLNNAVLIFDKYHPLVFKFIQEFSLTFDGNKWGHNGPYLVSRVVERLKNRTEYTFTVLPPMAFYPVSWTRIVRFFQKPNNLANSKWIEAKLLQLSEETYGVHLWNKQSSRLKIDEGSIIGHLMSNNCLFCEHIYSA
;
A
#
# COMPACT_ATOMS: atom_id res chain seq x y z
N MET A 1 -81.73 -18.11 -28.24
CA MET A 1 -82.40 -18.55 -27.00
C MET A 1 -81.33 -18.60 -25.90
N PHE A 2 -81.17 -17.50 -25.14
CA PHE A 2 -81.37 -17.42 -23.67
C PHE A 2 -80.64 -18.55 -22.91
N VAL A 3 -79.72 -18.31 -21.96
CA VAL A 3 -79.86 -17.43 -20.77
C VAL A 3 -78.49 -16.94 -20.28
N SER A 4 -78.47 -15.68 -19.84
CA SER A 4 -77.41 -14.95 -19.16
C SER A 4 -77.20 -15.42 -17.71
N ARG A 5 -75.95 -15.51 -17.25
CA ARG A 5 -75.61 -15.50 -15.82
C ARG A 5 -74.56 -14.44 -15.54
N ARG A 6 -75.04 -13.35 -14.95
CA ARG A 6 -74.29 -12.27 -14.28
C ARG A 6 -73.72 -12.85 -12.97
N ILE A 7 -72.42 -12.68 -12.74
CA ILE A 7 -71.81 -12.82 -11.41
C ILE A 7 -71.07 -11.51 -11.16
N ASP A 8 -71.64 -10.72 -10.25
CA ASP A 8 -70.99 -9.59 -9.58
C ASP A 8 -69.83 -10.14 -8.73
N HIS A 9 -68.60 -9.69 -9.00
CA HIS A 9 -67.50 -9.82 -8.05
C HIS A 9 -67.18 -8.47 -7.45
N HIS A 10 -67.64 -8.32 -6.20
CA HIS A 10 -67.28 -7.27 -5.27
C HIS A 10 -65.76 -7.02 -5.22
N THR A 11 -65.40 -5.75 -5.39
CA THR A 11 -64.16 -5.11 -4.96
C THR A 11 -63.96 -5.26 -3.44
N LYS A 12 -63.21 -6.27 -3.02
CA LYS A 12 -62.61 -6.36 -1.67
C LYS A 12 -61.23 -7.02 -1.75
N SER A 13 -60.22 -6.30 -2.21
CA SER A 13 -58.82 -6.78 -2.25
C SER A 13 -57.78 -5.65 -2.14
N SER A 14 -57.98 -4.67 -1.27
CA SER A 14 -56.92 -3.67 -0.97
C SER A 14 -56.68 -3.37 0.51
N LEU A 15 -57.51 -3.92 1.42
CA LEU A 15 -57.35 -3.70 2.86
C LEU A 15 -56.42 -4.73 3.53
N PHE A 16 -56.39 -5.98 3.06
CA PHE A 16 -55.49 -7.00 3.64
C PHE A 16 -54.02 -6.87 3.22
N SER A 17 -53.75 -6.27 2.06
CA SER A 17 -52.37 -6.05 1.56
C SER A 17 -51.69 -4.87 2.27
N THR A 18 -52.42 -3.80 2.57
CA THR A 18 -51.89 -2.60 3.22
C THR A 18 -51.64 -2.80 4.71
N LEU A 19 -52.50 -3.58 5.40
CA LEU A 19 -52.29 -3.96 6.80
C LEU A 19 -51.05 -4.85 7.00
N SER A 20 -50.74 -5.73 6.04
CA SER A 20 -49.55 -6.59 6.10
C SER A 20 -48.25 -5.80 5.94
N PHE A 21 -48.22 -4.81 5.04
CA PHE A 21 -47.05 -3.95 4.85
C PHE A 21 -46.78 -3.04 6.06
N ALA A 22 -47.83 -2.49 6.67
CA ALA A 22 -47.70 -1.66 7.87
C ALA A 22 -47.14 -2.45 9.06
N ALA A 23 -47.57 -3.71 9.25
CA ALA A 23 -47.06 -4.58 10.30
C ALA A 23 -45.57 -4.91 10.13
N VAL A 24 -45.11 -5.16 8.89
CA VAL A 24 -43.69 -5.39 8.59
C VAL A 24 -42.85 -4.14 8.87
N LEU A 25 -43.34 -2.95 8.50
CA LEU A 25 -42.66 -1.68 8.76
C LEU A 25 -42.54 -1.39 10.28
N ILE A 26 -43.58 -1.70 11.06
CA ILE A 26 -43.56 -1.57 12.52
C ILE A 26 -42.55 -2.54 13.14
N ILE A 27 -42.44 -3.79 12.64
CA ILE A 27 -41.44 -4.76 13.12
C ILE A 27 -40.02 -4.29 12.80
N ILE A 28 -39.79 -3.70 11.62
CA ILE A 28 -38.48 -3.12 11.25
C ILE A 28 -38.13 -1.91 12.13
N LEU A 29 -39.11 -1.04 12.44
CA LEU A 29 -38.91 0.11 13.33
C LEU A 29 -38.66 -0.30 14.79
N LEU A 30 -39.35 -1.33 15.27
CA LEU A 30 -39.15 -1.87 16.63
C LEU A 30 -37.80 -2.58 16.75
N THR A 31 -37.37 -3.34 15.74
CA THR A 31 -36.07 -4.03 15.77
C THR A 31 -34.89 -3.05 15.67
N THR A 32 -34.98 -2.02 14.82
CA THR A 32 -33.95 -0.97 14.74
C THR A 32 -33.87 -0.15 16.04
N SER A 33 -35.01 0.12 16.68
CA SER A 33 -35.06 0.80 17.97
C SER A 33 -34.46 -0.04 19.11
N ILE A 34 -34.68 -1.35 19.13
CA ILE A 34 -34.04 -2.27 20.09
C ILE A 34 -32.52 -2.36 19.87
N PHE A 35 -32.05 -2.40 18.61
CA PHE A 35 -30.62 -2.39 18.28
C PHE A 35 -29.92 -1.08 18.66
N CYS A 36 -30.58 0.07 18.47
CA CYS A 36 -30.06 1.36 18.93
C CYS A 36 -30.03 1.45 20.47
N ASN A 37 -31.02 0.89 21.16
CA ASN A 37 -31.08 0.91 22.63
C ASN A 37 -30.04 -0.04 23.27
N PHE A 38 -29.74 -1.18 22.66
CA PHE A 38 -28.67 -2.08 23.10
C PHE A 38 -27.26 -1.48 22.91
N SER A 39 -27.08 -0.62 21.91
CA SER A 39 -25.80 0.05 21.68
C SER A 39 -25.55 1.23 22.63
N LEU A 40 -26.61 1.86 23.14
CA LEU A 40 -26.54 2.93 24.15
C LEU A 40 -26.37 2.39 25.58
N HIS A 41 -26.90 1.19 25.89
CA HIS A 41 -26.85 0.68 27.26
C HIS A 41 -25.48 0.11 27.69
N ARG A 42 -24.50 -0.02 26.79
CA ARG A 42 -23.13 -0.46 27.12
C ARG A 42 -22.17 0.65 27.58
N VAL A 43 -22.60 1.91 27.66
CA VAL A 43 -21.74 3.06 28.03
C VAL A 43 -22.19 3.79 29.32
N VAL A 44 -23.19 3.27 30.05
CA VAL A 44 -23.59 3.88 31.33
C VAL A 44 -23.38 2.89 32.48
N LEU A 45 -22.20 2.96 33.07
CA LEU A 45 -21.83 2.52 34.43
C LEU A 45 -20.76 3.51 34.89
N ASP A 46 -20.80 4.18 36.02
CA ASP A 46 -21.82 4.50 37.00
C ASP A 46 -21.16 5.64 37.78
N THR A 47 -21.71 6.86 37.70
CA THR A 47 -21.28 7.98 38.53
C THR A 47 -22.42 8.32 39.46
N LYS A 48 -22.34 7.89 40.72
CA LYS A 48 -23.05 8.56 41.82
C LYS A 48 -22.39 8.34 43.18
N HIS A 49 -22.16 9.49 43.82
CA HIS A 49 -21.67 9.74 45.16
C HIS A 49 -22.59 9.18 46.27
N THR A 50 -21.97 8.83 47.40
CA THR A 50 -22.53 8.95 48.76
C THR A 50 -21.42 9.36 49.73
N ASP A 51 -21.79 10.16 50.73
CA ASP A 51 -20.97 11.11 51.48
C ASP A 51 -20.16 10.59 52.69
N HIS A 52 -19.17 11.41 53.05
CA HIS A 52 -18.55 11.70 54.36
C HIS A 52 -17.83 10.61 55.19
N GLU A 53 -16.51 10.76 55.30
CA GLU A 53 -15.84 10.99 56.60
C GLU A 53 -14.46 11.67 56.43
N VAL A 54 -14.17 12.61 57.33
CA VAL A 54 -13.07 13.58 57.31
C VAL A 54 -11.91 13.07 58.15
N VAL A 55 -10.70 12.89 57.58
CA VAL A 55 -9.43 13.07 58.32
C VAL A 55 -8.27 13.51 57.40
N ALA A 56 -7.74 14.69 57.73
CA ALA A 56 -6.39 15.24 57.55
C ALA A 56 -5.78 15.40 56.14
N ALA A 57 -5.52 16.67 55.84
CA ALA A 57 -4.77 17.21 54.73
C ALA A 57 -3.28 16.83 54.74
N ASN A 58 -2.70 16.74 53.54
CA ASN A 58 -1.38 17.25 53.24
C ASN A 58 -1.36 17.70 51.78
N GLU A 59 -1.33 19.01 51.57
CA GLU A 59 -1.07 19.62 50.27
C GLU A 59 0.40 19.43 49.88
N VAL A 60 0.65 18.86 48.70
CA VAL A 60 1.88 19.14 47.95
C VAL A 60 1.45 19.54 46.55
N HIS A 61 1.59 20.84 46.26
CA HIS A 61 1.48 21.41 44.92
C HIS A 61 2.50 20.76 43.97
N ILE A 62 2.04 20.01 42.97
CA ILE A 62 2.87 19.65 41.81
C ILE A 62 2.21 20.15 40.53
N ARG A 63 2.87 21.15 39.98
CA ARG A 63 2.74 21.81 38.68
C ARG A 63 2.52 20.80 37.56
N ILE A 64 1.36 20.83 36.89
CA ILE A 64 1.13 20.07 35.65
C ILE A 64 1.93 20.75 34.53
N GLN A 65 3.09 20.18 34.22
CA GLN A 65 3.90 20.55 33.08
C GLN A 65 3.45 19.68 31.90
N SER A 66 2.86 20.31 30.88
CA SER A 66 2.54 19.69 29.61
C SER A 66 3.84 19.30 28.89
N ASN A 67 4.20 18.01 28.91
CA ASN A 67 5.31 17.50 28.12
C ASN A 67 4.85 17.18 26.68
N PRO A 68 5.60 17.61 25.65
CA PRO A 68 5.33 17.25 24.27
C PRO A 68 5.61 15.76 24.03
N LEU A 69 4.82 15.16 23.14
CA LEU A 69 4.86 13.76 22.72
C LEU A 69 6.26 13.40 22.19
N HIS A 70 7.10 12.80 23.03
CA HIS A 70 8.40 12.27 22.65
C HIS A 70 8.19 11.04 21.76
N SER A 71 8.77 11.03 20.57
CA SER A 71 8.85 9.87 19.70
C SER A 71 9.60 8.75 20.42
N VAL A 72 8.90 7.67 20.75
CA VAL A 72 9.53 6.45 21.22
C VAL A 72 10.29 5.85 20.03
N GLN A 73 11.61 5.99 20.03
CA GLN A 73 12.50 5.12 19.27
C GLN A 73 12.41 3.74 19.93
N GLU A 74 11.62 2.83 19.36
CA GLU A 74 11.73 1.41 19.70
C GLU A 74 13.00 0.87 19.06
N GLU A 75 14.01 0.60 19.91
CA GLU A 75 15.16 -0.23 19.59
C GLU A 75 14.70 -1.66 19.26
N VAL A 76 14.43 -1.92 17.98
CA VAL A 76 14.38 -3.29 17.47
C VAL A 76 15.81 -3.79 17.40
N LYS A 77 16.18 -4.65 18.36
CA LYS A 77 17.47 -5.37 18.40
C LYS A 77 17.92 -5.80 17.00
N GLU A 78 18.93 -5.09 16.53
CA GLU A 78 19.54 -5.18 15.21
C GLU A 78 20.52 -6.37 15.17
N THR A 79 19.99 -7.58 15.35
CA THR A 79 20.80 -8.79 15.24
C THR A 79 20.31 -9.61 14.05
N ARG A 80 21.13 -9.63 12.98
CA ARG A 80 20.99 -10.39 11.72
C ARG A 80 20.34 -9.71 10.49
N VAL A 81 20.63 -8.42 10.24
CA VAL A 81 20.52 -7.84 8.87
C VAL A 81 21.92 -7.60 8.30
N LYS A 82 22.81 -8.59 8.42
CA LYS A 82 24.02 -8.65 7.60
C LYS A 82 23.65 -9.46 6.37
N TYR A 83 23.14 -8.81 5.33
CA TYR A 83 23.31 -9.14 3.92
C TYR A 83 22.37 -8.18 3.16
N LEU A 84 22.90 -7.55 2.09
CA LEU A 84 22.20 -6.95 0.93
C LEU A 84 22.28 -5.39 0.82
N SER A 85 23.22 -4.90 -0.01
CA SER A 85 23.33 -3.56 -0.65
C SER A 85 23.76 -2.36 0.23
N PRO A 86 24.36 -1.30 -0.36
CA PRO A 86 25.50 -0.56 0.22
C PRO A 86 25.12 0.18 1.51
N SER A 87 25.92 -0.12 2.54
CA SER A 87 26.18 0.64 3.77
C SER A 87 24.96 1.37 4.37
N HIS A 88 24.37 0.78 5.41
CA HIS A 88 23.41 1.48 6.27
C HIS A 88 24.04 2.82 6.69
N PRO A 89 23.35 3.96 6.49
CA PRO A 89 23.88 5.25 6.88
C PRO A 89 24.23 5.27 8.37
N PRO A 90 25.33 5.93 8.77
CA PRO A 90 25.64 6.12 10.18
C PRO A 90 24.49 6.89 10.85
N ILE A 91 24.10 6.41 12.04
CA ILE A 91 23.03 6.97 12.87
C ILE A 91 23.67 7.85 13.94
N ASN A 92 22.98 8.91 14.38
CA ASN A 92 23.44 9.81 15.45
C ASN A 92 24.77 10.53 15.14
N VAL A 93 25.03 10.81 13.87
CA VAL A 93 26.15 11.63 13.40
C VAL A 93 25.64 12.94 12.81
N THR A 94 26.51 13.94 12.76
CA THR A 94 26.21 15.23 12.12
C THR A 94 25.94 15.07 10.62
N GLU A 95 25.30 16.08 10.02
CA GLU A 95 25.05 16.10 8.57
C GLU A 95 26.37 16.05 7.78
N GLU A 96 27.36 16.81 8.23
CA GLU A 96 28.68 16.90 7.62
C GLU A 96 29.42 15.54 7.64
N GLU A 97 29.40 14.85 8.78
CA GLU A 97 30.00 13.52 8.92
C GLU A 97 29.30 12.49 8.02
N ARG A 98 27.96 12.53 7.93
CA ARG A 98 27.20 11.63 7.08
C ARG A 98 27.44 11.91 5.60
N ILE A 99 27.55 13.17 5.19
CA ILE A 99 27.93 13.55 3.84
C ILE A 99 29.34 13.03 3.51
N GLU A 100 30.30 13.19 4.41
CA GLU A 100 31.67 12.71 4.21
C GLU A 100 31.74 11.18 4.10
N TRP A 101 31.02 10.46 4.96
CA TRP A 101 30.82 9.02 4.82
C TRP A 101 30.21 8.67 3.47
N PHE A 102 29.15 9.37 3.07
CA PHE A 102 28.43 9.09 1.84
C PHE A 102 29.30 9.29 0.61
N ARG A 103 30.13 10.34 0.58
CA ARG A 103 31.12 10.58 -0.48
C ARG A 103 32.07 9.39 -0.67
N LYS A 104 32.47 8.73 0.41
CA LYS A 104 33.34 7.53 0.36
C LYS A 104 32.59 6.32 -0.18
N GLU A 105 31.29 6.21 0.10
CA GLU A 105 30.44 5.09 -0.36
C GLU A 105 29.90 5.26 -1.78
N LEU A 106 29.77 6.49 -2.30
CA LEU A 106 29.24 6.80 -3.64
C LEU A 106 29.81 5.90 -4.76
N PRO A 107 31.13 5.65 -4.86
CA PRO A 107 31.70 4.77 -5.89
C PRO A 107 31.21 3.31 -5.83
N ASN A 108 30.72 2.85 -4.67
CA ASN A 108 30.21 1.49 -4.46
C ASN A 108 28.73 1.34 -4.81
N ILE A 109 28.01 2.46 -4.96
CA ILE A 109 26.57 2.48 -5.26
C ILE A 109 26.33 2.18 -6.74
N GLN A 110 26.08 0.90 -7.04
CA GLN A 110 25.93 0.41 -8.41
C GLN A 110 24.82 1.12 -9.20
N ILE A 111 23.72 1.48 -8.52
CA ILE A 111 22.57 2.10 -9.20
C ILE A 111 22.88 3.49 -9.80
N PHE A 112 23.97 4.13 -9.38
CA PHE A 112 24.43 5.41 -9.93
C PHE A 112 25.37 5.29 -11.14
N LYS A 113 25.85 4.07 -11.42
CA LYS A 113 26.78 3.80 -12.52
C LYS A 113 26.02 3.68 -13.83
N SER A 114 26.47 4.46 -14.82
CA SER A 114 26.05 4.29 -16.20
C SER A 114 26.78 3.08 -16.79
N THR A 115 26.02 2.15 -17.37
CA THR A 115 26.52 0.94 -18.03
C THR A 115 25.89 0.83 -19.41
N GLY A 116 26.45 -0.03 -20.28
CA GLY A 116 25.83 -0.30 -21.59
C GLY A 116 24.38 -0.81 -21.50
N LYS A 117 23.96 -1.39 -20.36
CA LYS A 117 22.57 -1.80 -20.11
C LYS A 117 21.67 -0.63 -19.76
N THR A 118 22.13 0.29 -18.90
CA THR A 118 21.34 1.47 -18.49
C THR A 118 21.15 2.40 -19.68
N GLN A 119 22.19 2.65 -20.49
CA GLN A 119 22.09 3.50 -21.70
C GLN A 119 21.05 2.99 -22.72
N LYS A 120 20.75 1.68 -22.69
CA LYS A 120 19.73 1.05 -23.54
C LYS A 120 18.35 0.96 -22.87
N PHE A 121 18.16 1.54 -21.68
CA PHE A 121 16.93 1.48 -20.90
C PHE A 121 15.73 1.96 -21.72
N GLY A 122 15.77 3.19 -22.26
CA GLY A 122 14.64 3.77 -23.00
C GLY A 122 14.17 2.89 -24.17
N MET A 123 15.11 2.42 -24.99
CA MET A 123 14.82 1.51 -26.10
C MET A 123 14.24 0.17 -25.62
N ARG A 124 14.84 -0.45 -24.60
CA ARG A 124 14.36 -1.74 -24.06
C ARG A 124 12.98 -1.62 -23.44
N ALA A 125 12.74 -0.54 -22.70
CA ALA A 125 11.45 -0.25 -22.10
C ALA A 125 10.39 -0.05 -23.18
N GLN A 126 10.68 0.78 -24.19
CA GLN A 126 9.78 1.01 -25.32
C GLN A 126 9.45 -0.29 -26.06
N MET A 127 10.46 -1.07 -26.47
CA MET A 127 10.27 -2.34 -27.18
C MET A 127 9.43 -3.34 -26.37
N PHE A 128 9.59 -3.35 -25.05
CA PHE A 128 8.82 -4.25 -24.18
C PHE A 128 7.35 -3.82 -24.06
N LEU A 129 7.09 -2.53 -23.86
CA LEU A 129 5.74 -1.99 -23.66
C LEU A 129 4.91 -1.97 -24.95
N HIS A 130 5.54 -2.02 -26.14
CA HIS A 130 4.85 -2.10 -27.44
C HIS A 130 4.40 -3.51 -27.82
N ARG A 131 4.57 -4.53 -26.95
CA ARG A 131 4.20 -5.93 -27.23
C ARG A 131 2.69 -6.23 -27.12
N GLY A 132 1.83 -5.23 -27.24
CA GLY A 132 0.37 -5.35 -27.07
C GLY A 132 0.01 -5.78 -25.65
N CYS A 133 0.18 -4.87 -24.68
CA CYS A 133 -0.13 -5.11 -23.28
C CYS A 133 -1.55 -4.61 -22.96
N GLU A 134 -2.38 -5.43 -22.28
CA GLU A 134 -3.68 -4.96 -21.75
C GLU A 134 -3.47 -3.83 -20.73
N ILE A 135 -2.44 -3.99 -19.89
CA ILE A 135 -2.06 -3.07 -18.84
C ILE A 135 -0.54 -3.08 -18.69
N GLN A 136 0.03 -1.92 -18.35
CA GLN A 136 1.47 -1.75 -18.10
C GLN A 136 1.68 -1.54 -16.60
N ILE A 137 2.48 -2.42 -15.99
CA ILE A 137 2.71 -2.48 -14.55
C ILE A 137 4.22 -2.36 -14.30
N PHE A 138 4.57 -1.56 -13.29
CA PHE A 138 5.95 -1.29 -12.89
C PHE A 138 6.16 -1.66 -11.43
N MET A 139 7.31 -2.27 -11.14
CA MET A 139 7.81 -2.53 -9.79
C MET A 139 9.26 -2.05 -9.68
N THR A 140 9.72 -1.73 -8.46
CA THR A 140 11.15 -1.42 -8.21
C THR A 140 11.79 -2.47 -7.32
N TRP A 141 13.02 -2.88 -7.66
CA TRP A 141 13.82 -3.79 -6.84
C TRP A 141 15.29 -3.39 -6.86
N ILE A 142 15.77 -2.80 -5.76
CA ILE A 142 17.16 -2.30 -5.63
C ILE A 142 18.03 -3.26 -4.80
N SER A 143 17.40 -4.20 -4.10
CA SER A 143 18.07 -5.27 -3.37
C SER A 143 18.74 -6.27 -4.33
N PRO A 144 19.71 -7.07 -3.90
CA PRO A 144 20.32 -8.12 -4.71
C PRO A 144 19.32 -9.16 -5.21
N ALA A 145 19.58 -9.74 -6.38
CA ALA A 145 18.66 -10.68 -7.01
C ALA A 145 18.40 -11.92 -6.14
N LYS A 146 19.42 -12.40 -5.41
CA LYS A 146 19.30 -13.56 -4.51
C LYS A 146 18.28 -13.41 -3.38
N SER A 147 17.85 -12.18 -3.08
CA SER A 147 16.82 -11.94 -2.06
C SER A 147 15.44 -11.69 -2.65
N PHE A 148 15.28 -11.76 -3.96
CA PHE A 148 13.98 -11.75 -4.61
C PHE A 148 13.36 -13.13 -4.42
N GLY A 149 12.63 -13.30 -3.32
CA GLY A 149 12.21 -14.61 -2.82
C GLY A 149 10.80 -14.99 -3.24
N SER A 150 10.26 -16.00 -2.57
CA SER A 150 8.93 -16.55 -2.85
C SER A 150 7.80 -15.53 -2.65
N ARG A 151 7.96 -14.55 -1.74
CA ARG A 151 6.94 -13.51 -1.51
C ARG A 151 6.87 -12.51 -2.64
N GLU A 152 8.03 -12.05 -3.12
CA GLU A 152 8.12 -11.16 -4.27
C GLU A 152 7.66 -11.88 -5.54
N LEU A 153 8.01 -13.17 -5.71
CA LEU A 153 7.49 -13.99 -6.80
C LEU A 153 5.97 -14.14 -6.73
N LEU A 154 5.40 -14.35 -5.54
CA LEU A 154 3.94 -14.39 -5.39
C LEU A 154 3.28 -13.06 -5.79
N ALA A 155 3.87 -11.92 -5.41
CA ALA A 155 3.35 -10.62 -5.85
C ALA A 155 3.33 -10.53 -7.38
N VAL A 156 4.40 -10.98 -8.04
CA VAL A 156 4.48 -11.07 -9.51
C VAL A 156 3.44 -12.05 -10.09
N GLU A 157 3.27 -13.22 -9.49
CA GLU A 157 2.28 -14.21 -9.93
C GLU A 157 0.86 -13.68 -9.80
N SER A 158 0.54 -12.98 -8.72
CA SER A 158 -0.76 -12.35 -8.50
C SER A 158 -1.09 -11.30 -9.56
N VAL A 159 -0.09 -10.56 -10.04
CA VAL A 159 -0.24 -9.65 -11.19
C VAL A 159 -0.70 -10.42 -12.42
N PHE A 160 -0.03 -11.52 -12.76
CA PHE A 160 -0.37 -12.30 -13.96
C PHE A 160 -1.63 -13.15 -13.81
N LYS A 161 -2.01 -13.51 -12.58
CA LYS A 161 -3.32 -14.10 -12.28
C LYS A 161 -4.45 -13.13 -12.62
N ALA A 162 -4.32 -11.86 -12.22
CA ALA A 162 -5.32 -10.82 -12.51
C ALA A 162 -5.24 -10.32 -13.96
N HIS A 163 -4.03 -10.25 -14.52
CA HIS A 163 -3.75 -9.74 -15.86
C HIS A 163 -2.85 -10.68 -16.67
N PRO A 164 -3.39 -11.79 -17.21
CA PRO A 164 -2.60 -12.73 -18.00
C PRO A 164 -1.94 -12.11 -19.24
N ASN A 165 -2.55 -11.07 -19.81
CA ASN A 165 -2.06 -10.33 -20.97
C ASN A 165 -1.39 -8.98 -20.60
N GLY A 166 -1.15 -8.74 -19.31
CA GLY A 166 -0.44 -7.56 -18.81
C GLY A 166 1.07 -7.63 -19.07
N CYS A 167 1.73 -6.49 -18.96
CA CYS A 167 3.19 -6.38 -19.03
C CYS A 167 3.74 -5.87 -17.71
N LEU A 168 4.62 -6.65 -17.08
CA LEU A 168 5.29 -6.28 -15.84
C LEU A 168 6.76 -5.93 -16.10
N MET A 169 7.14 -4.70 -15.78
CA MET A 169 8.53 -4.24 -15.83
C MET A 169 9.07 -4.02 -14.41
N ILE A 170 10.15 -4.71 -14.08
CA ILE A 170 10.85 -4.57 -12.79
C ILE A 170 12.09 -3.69 -13.02
N LEU A 171 12.06 -2.47 -12.49
CA LEU A 171 13.20 -1.54 -12.49
C LEU A 171 14.24 -2.04 -11.49
N SER A 172 15.28 -2.71 -11.99
CA SER A 172 16.27 -3.38 -11.16
C SER A 172 17.54 -3.70 -11.92
N GLN A 173 18.67 -3.18 -11.44
CA GLN A 173 19.98 -3.54 -11.98
C GLN A 173 20.40 -4.96 -11.61
N THR A 174 20.02 -5.41 -10.41
CA THR A 174 20.41 -6.71 -9.86
C THR A 174 19.62 -7.83 -10.53
N MET A 175 18.32 -7.61 -10.81
CA MET A 175 17.48 -8.57 -11.54
C MET A 175 17.73 -8.53 -13.06
N ASP A 176 18.26 -7.45 -13.63
CA ASP A 176 18.74 -7.39 -15.02
C ASP A 176 20.10 -8.10 -15.17
N SER A 177 20.18 -9.35 -14.70
CA SER A 177 21.37 -10.20 -14.63
C SER A 177 21.04 -11.64 -15.05
N LYS A 178 22.06 -12.51 -15.16
CA LYS A 178 21.81 -13.95 -15.41
C LYS A 178 20.95 -14.56 -14.29
N GLN A 179 21.24 -14.22 -13.04
CA GLN A 179 20.49 -14.73 -11.89
C GLN A 179 19.02 -14.28 -11.93
N GLY A 180 18.77 -12.98 -12.17
CA GLY A 180 17.39 -12.50 -12.26
C GLY A 180 16.62 -13.07 -13.45
N LYS A 181 17.29 -13.38 -14.57
CA LYS A 181 16.70 -14.13 -15.68
C LYS A 181 16.28 -15.54 -15.27
N GLU A 182 17.10 -16.27 -14.51
CA GLU A 182 16.71 -17.59 -14.00
C GLU A 182 15.53 -17.50 -13.03
N ILE A 183 15.50 -16.49 -12.15
CA ILE A 183 14.38 -16.26 -11.22
C ILE A 183 13.06 -16.03 -11.99
N LEU A 184 13.09 -15.22 -13.06
CA LEU A 184 11.90 -14.89 -13.86
C LEU A 184 11.59 -15.92 -14.96
N LYS A 185 12.45 -16.91 -15.15
CA LYS A 185 12.36 -17.89 -16.24
C LYS A 185 11.02 -18.64 -16.25
N PRO A 186 10.50 -19.18 -15.12
CA PRO A 186 9.22 -19.90 -15.13
C PRO A 186 8.07 -19.06 -15.70
N LEU A 187 7.98 -17.79 -15.32
CA LEU A 187 6.98 -16.85 -15.82
C LEU A 187 7.11 -16.65 -17.33
N THR A 188 8.33 -16.38 -17.81
CA THR A 188 8.57 -16.15 -19.25
C THR A 188 8.35 -17.39 -20.11
N GLN A 189 8.67 -18.58 -19.60
CA GLN A 189 8.43 -19.86 -20.29
C GLN A 189 6.94 -20.18 -20.40
N TYR A 190 6.14 -19.72 -19.43
CA TYR A 190 4.69 -19.81 -19.47
C TYR A 190 4.03 -18.75 -20.38
N GLY A 191 4.83 -17.88 -21.01
CA GLY A 191 4.36 -16.85 -21.93
C GLY A 191 4.01 -15.51 -21.27
N PHE A 192 4.22 -15.34 -19.96
CA PHE A 192 3.98 -14.07 -19.30
C PHE A 192 5.02 -13.02 -19.71
N LYS A 193 4.53 -11.78 -19.93
CA LYS A 193 5.35 -10.65 -20.33
C LYS A 193 5.94 -9.99 -19.08
N VAL A 194 7.06 -10.51 -18.59
CA VAL A 194 7.84 -9.93 -17.49
C VAL A 194 9.26 -9.55 -17.95
N LEU A 195 9.76 -8.39 -17.54
CA LEU A 195 11.11 -7.93 -17.85
C LEU A 195 11.72 -7.20 -16.65
N ALA A 196 12.88 -7.68 -16.18
CA ALA A 196 13.77 -6.87 -15.36
C ALA A 196 14.68 -6.01 -16.25
N VAL A 197 14.80 -4.73 -15.91
CA VAL A 197 15.61 -3.77 -16.68
C VAL A 197 16.37 -2.83 -15.74
N SER A 198 17.67 -2.64 -15.99
CA SER A 198 18.49 -1.63 -15.32
C SER A 198 17.97 -0.23 -15.64
N PRO A 199 17.47 0.55 -14.66
CA PRO A 199 16.98 1.90 -14.90
C PRO A 199 18.11 2.85 -15.27
N ASP A 200 17.83 3.76 -16.20
CA ASP A 200 18.68 4.92 -16.48
C ASP A 200 18.13 6.12 -15.68
N LEU A 201 18.78 6.44 -14.57
CA LEU A 201 18.33 7.49 -13.65
C LEU A 201 18.33 8.88 -14.31
N PRO A 202 19.42 9.33 -14.99
CA PRO A 202 19.38 10.57 -15.77
C PRO A 202 18.21 10.63 -16.75
N PHE A 203 17.99 9.57 -17.54
CA PHE A 203 16.87 9.52 -18.48
C PHE A 203 15.52 9.63 -17.77
N LEU A 204 15.33 8.92 -16.64
CA LEU A 204 14.10 8.88 -15.87
C LEU A 204 13.80 10.20 -15.13
N PHE A 205 14.82 10.97 -14.76
CA PHE A 205 14.64 12.24 -14.03
C PHE A 205 14.64 13.47 -14.93
N LYS A 206 15.09 13.33 -16.18
CA LYS A 206 15.12 14.39 -17.17
C LYS A 206 13.79 15.15 -17.26
N ASP A 207 13.90 16.47 -17.33
CA ASP A 207 12.80 17.44 -17.43
C ASP A 207 11.93 17.51 -16.16
N THR A 208 12.51 17.19 -15.01
CA THR A 208 11.88 17.31 -13.69
C THR A 208 12.88 17.84 -12.66
N LEU A 209 12.41 18.33 -11.51
CA LEU A 209 13.32 18.76 -10.43
C LEU A 209 14.13 17.61 -9.80
N ALA A 210 13.78 16.36 -10.10
CA ALA A 210 14.54 15.21 -9.64
C ALA A 210 15.94 15.14 -10.26
N GLU A 211 16.14 15.76 -11.43
CA GLU A 211 17.45 15.85 -12.08
C GLU A 211 18.43 16.63 -11.20
N ALA A 212 18.03 17.83 -10.76
CA ALA A 212 18.84 18.65 -9.86
C ALA A 212 19.08 17.97 -8.50
N TRP A 213 18.04 17.34 -7.91
CA TRP A 213 18.20 16.58 -6.67
C TRP A 213 19.20 15.43 -6.83
N PHE A 214 19.11 14.70 -7.94
CA PHE A 214 19.97 13.56 -8.22
C PHE A 214 21.43 13.98 -8.46
N ASP A 215 21.65 15.10 -9.13
CA ASP A 215 22.98 15.65 -9.33
C ASP A 215 23.65 16.03 -8.00
N GLU A 216 22.91 16.67 -7.09
CA GLU A 216 23.46 17.02 -5.77
C GLU A 216 23.75 15.79 -4.91
N ILE A 217 22.90 14.75 -4.98
CA ILE A 217 23.19 13.45 -4.35
C ILE A 217 24.43 12.80 -4.97
N LYS A 218 24.56 12.78 -6.31
CA LYS A 218 25.71 12.17 -6.99
C LYS A 218 27.02 12.90 -6.77
N LYS A 219 26.99 14.21 -6.54
CA LYS A 219 28.17 14.99 -6.15
C LYS A 219 28.53 14.82 -4.67
N GLY A 220 27.65 14.20 -3.87
CA GLY A 220 27.82 14.13 -2.42
C GLY A 220 27.71 15.51 -1.77
N ASN A 221 26.87 16.38 -2.31
CA ASN A 221 26.59 17.72 -1.76
C ASN A 221 25.31 17.75 -0.94
N LYS A 222 24.54 16.67 -0.99
CA LYS A 222 23.28 16.53 -0.28
C LYS A 222 23.36 15.35 0.67
N ASP A 223 22.91 15.56 1.89
CA ASP A 223 22.78 14.52 2.89
C ASP A 223 21.82 13.40 2.42
N PRO A 224 22.26 12.13 2.35
CA PRO A 224 21.36 11.01 2.04
C PRO A 224 20.39 10.68 3.18
N GLY A 225 20.68 11.15 4.40
CA GLY A 225 19.97 10.88 5.64
C GLY A 225 20.16 9.47 6.22
N GLU A 226 19.54 9.22 7.37
CA GLU A 226 19.63 7.95 8.11
C GLU A 226 18.86 6.78 7.48
N ILE A 227 17.80 7.08 6.72
CA ILE A 227 17.02 6.05 6.02
C ILE A 227 17.79 5.60 4.77
N PRO A 228 17.95 4.28 4.53
CA PRO A 228 18.70 3.77 3.40
C PRO A 228 18.32 4.43 2.07
N LEU A 229 19.33 4.96 1.36
CA LEU A 229 19.11 5.70 0.12
C LEU A 229 18.36 4.89 -0.93
N ALA A 230 18.55 3.57 -0.98
CA ALA A 230 17.79 2.69 -1.86
C ALA A 230 16.27 2.78 -1.63
N GLN A 231 15.81 2.91 -0.38
CA GLN A 231 14.38 3.07 -0.06
C GLN A 231 13.86 4.41 -0.58
N ASN A 232 14.62 5.49 -0.39
CA ASN A 232 14.26 6.81 -0.89
C ASN A 232 14.31 6.87 -2.43
N LEU A 233 15.28 6.21 -3.05
CA LEU A 233 15.37 6.11 -4.51
C LEU A 233 14.22 5.30 -5.11
N SER A 234 13.73 4.25 -4.44
CA SER A 234 12.50 3.55 -4.82
C SER A 234 11.27 4.46 -4.76
N ASN A 235 11.16 5.33 -3.75
CA ASN A 235 10.10 6.34 -3.68
C ASN A 235 10.14 7.35 -4.84
N LEU A 236 11.32 7.69 -5.35
CA LEU A 236 11.43 8.57 -6.51
C LEU A 236 11.20 7.82 -7.84
N LEU A 237 11.79 6.64 -7.99
CA LEU A 237 11.69 5.83 -9.21
C LEU A 237 10.25 5.46 -9.57
N ARG A 238 9.42 5.15 -8.56
CA ARG A 238 8.00 4.87 -8.79
C ARG A 238 7.23 6.05 -9.39
N LEU A 239 7.57 7.26 -8.96
CA LEU A 239 6.97 8.49 -9.48
C LEU A 239 7.50 8.79 -10.88
N ALA A 240 8.82 8.68 -11.08
CA ALA A 240 9.49 8.97 -12.34
C ALA A 240 9.03 8.03 -13.48
N VAL A 241 8.93 6.72 -13.20
CA VAL A 241 8.47 5.77 -14.21
C VAL A 241 7.01 6.01 -14.58
N LEU A 242 6.13 6.27 -13.61
CA LEU A 242 4.73 6.59 -13.87
C LEU A 242 4.58 7.90 -14.62
N TYR A 243 5.36 8.92 -14.28
CA TYR A 243 5.31 10.18 -15.02
C TYR A 243 5.71 9.98 -16.49
N LYS A 244 6.75 9.18 -16.77
CA LYS A 244 7.24 8.97 -18.14
C LYS A 244 6.47 7.96 -18.96
N TYR A 245 5.84 6.95 -18.35
CA TYR A 245 5.18 5.87 -19.09
C TYR A 245 3.68 5.75 -18.80
N GLY A 246 3.18 6.33 -17.71
CA GLY A 246 1.84 6.08 -17.20
C GLY A 246 1.69 4.64 -16.67
N GLY A 247 0.46 4.18 -16.48
CA GLY A 247 0.15 2.82 -16.08
C GLY A 247 0.02 2.65 -14.56
N VAL A 248 0.42 1.47 -14.07
CA VAL A 248 0.31 1.08 -12.65
C VAL A 248 1.70 0.91 -12.07
N TYR A 249 1.96 1.53 -10.92
CA TYR A 249 3.08 1.15 -10.07
C TYR A 249 2.57 0.32 -8.90
N LEU A 250 3.31 -0.74 -8.57
CA LEU A 250 3.11 -1.58 -7.38
C LEU A 250 4.45 -1.75 -6.64
N ASP A 251 4.41 -1.75 -5.30
CA ASP A 251 5.52 -2.28 -4.52
C ASP A 251 5.62 -3.81 -4.70
N THR A 252 6.82 -4.36 -4.50
CA THR A 252 7.11 -5.79 -4.74
C THR A 252 6.49 -6.72 -3.68
N ASP A 253 5.86 -6.14 -2.67
CA ASP A 253 5.13 -6.82 -1.60
C ASP A 253 3.62 -6.51 -1.67
N PHE A 254 3.11 -6.31 -2.88
CA PHE A 254 1.70 -6.03 -3.14
C PHE A 254 1.03 -7.20 -3.87
N ILE A 255 0.07 -7.87 -3.22
CA ILE A 255 -0.70 -8.97 -3.82
C ILE A 255 -1.90 -8.39 -4.57
N VAL A 256 -1.99 -8.59 -5.88
CA VAL A 256 -3.13 -8.19 -6.69
C VAL A 256 -4.24 -9.24 -6.62
N LEU A 257 -5.45 -8.82 -6.27
CA LEU A 257 -6.62 -9.69 -6.13
C LEU A 257 -7.64 -9.50 -7.26
N LYS A 258 -7.66 -8.31 -7.88
CA LYS A 258 -8.62 -7.97 -8.96
C LYS A 258 -7.96 -7.18 -10.07
N LYS A 259 -8.64 -7.15 -11.22
CA LYS A 259 -8.22 -6.36 -12.36
C LYS A 259 -8.12 -4.87 -12.01
N LEU A 260 -6.98 -4.28 -12.33
CA LEU A 260 -6.69 -2.86 -12.18
C LEU A 260 -6.99 -2.06 -13.47
N SER A 261 -7.30 -2.72 -14.58
CA SER A 261 -7.48 -2.09 -15.90
C SER A 261 -8.68 -1.15 -16.00
N GLY A 262 -9.63 -1.22 -15.05
CA GLY A 262 -10.74 -0.27 -14.93
C GLY A 262 -10.41 1.00 -14.13
N LEU A 263 -9.22 1.09 -13.53
CA LEU A 263 -8.81 2.21 -12.69
C LEU A 263 -7.93 3.19 -13.48
N ARG A 264 -8.11 4.49 -13.23
CA ARG A 264 -7.36 5.56 -13.90
C ARG A 264 -7.21 6.77 -12.99
N ASN A 265 -5.99 7.31 -12.88
CA ASN A 265 -5.66 8.45 -12.01
C ASN A 265 -6.13 8.22 -10.57
N VAL A 266 -5.68 7.13 -9.97
CA VAL A 266 -6.07 6.64 -8.65
C VAL A 266 -4.88 6.62 -7.70
N ILE A 267 -5.14 7.02 -6.46
CA ILE A 267 -4.28 6.81 -5.29
C ILE A 267 -5.10 6.21 -4.15
N GLY A 268 -4.49 5.34 -3.34
CA GLY A 268 -5.17 4.72 -2.19
C GLY A 268 -5.01 5.52 -0.89
N ALA A 269 -6.10 5.64 -0.14
CA ALA A 269 -6.05 6.04 1.26
C ALA A 269 -5.52 4.88 2.11
N GLN A 270 -4.41 5.09 2.82
CA GLN A 270 -3.90 4.12 3.80
C GLN A 270 -4.75 4.09 5.07
N SER A 271 -5.24 5.26 5.50
CA SER A 271 -6.04 5.39 6.71
C SER A 271 -7.06 6.51 6.55
N ILE A 272 -8.14 6.41 7.33
CA ILE A 272 -9.20 7.40 7.41
C ILE A 272 -9.39 7.84 8.86
N ASP A 273 -9.95 9.02 9.03
CA ASP A 273 -10.52 9.47 10.29
C ASP A 273 -11.88 8.79 10.50
N ALA A 274 -12.09 8.24 11.70
CA ALA A 274 -13.25 7.39 11.98
C ALA A 274 -14.57 8.18 12.01
N GLU A 275 -14.51 9.46 12.40
CA GLU A 275 -15.70 10.31 12.53
C GLU A 275 -16.09 10.95 11.20
N SER A 276 -15.13 11.60 10.53
CA SER A 276 -15.39 12.33 9.29
C SER A 276 -15.35 11.47 8.04
N GLY A 277 -14.82 10.25 8.11
CA GLY A 277 -14.61 9.35 6.96
C GLY A 277 -13.57 9.85 5.96
N LYS A 278 -12.92 11.01 6.23
CA LYS A 278 -11.90 11.58 5.35
C LYS A 278 -10.60 10.80 5.50
N TRP A 279 -9.85 10.65 4.41
CA TRP A 279 -8.52 10.04 4.48
C TRP A 279 -7.59 10.91 5.35
N THR A 280 -6.74 10.25 6.14
CA THR A 280 -5.71 10.89 6.99
C THR A 280 -4.30 10.61 6.47
N ARG A 281 -4.14 9.53 5.71
CA ARG A 281 -2.89 9.20 5.02
C ARG A 281 -3.21 8.60 3.66
N LEU A 282 -2.48 9.06 2.65
CA LEU A 282 -2.38 8.41 1.35
C LEU A 282 -1.06 7.66 1.28
N ASN A 283 -0.95 6.68 0.41
CA ASN A 283 0.26 5.90 0.26
C ASN A 283 0.58 5.67 -1.22
N ASN A 284 1.87 5.55 -1.52
CA ASN A 284 2.43 5.45 -2.86
C ASN A 284 2.95 4.03 -3.18
N ALA A 285 2.58 3.01 -2.40
CA ALA A 285 2.85 1.60 -2.69
C ALA A 285 2.02 1.07 -3.86
N VAL A 286 0.90 1.73 -4.17
CA VAL A 286 0.17 1.57 -5.42
C VAL A 286 -0.23 2.94 -5.96
N LEU A 287 0.02 3.16 -7.25
CA LEU A 287 -0.31 4.41 -7.94
C LEU A 287 -0.73 4.06 -9.36
N ILE A 288 -1.83 4.63 -9.84
CA ILE A 288 -2.35 4.36 -11.18
C ILE A 288 -2.57 5.70 -11.86
N PHE A 289 -1.74 6.06 -12.82
CA PHE A 289 -1.81 7.39 -13.43
C PHE A 289 -1.53 7.36 -14.91
N ASP A 290 -2.14 8.30 -15.62
CA ASP A 290 -1.80 8.57 -17.01
C ASP A 290 -0.37 9.07 -17.14
N LYS A 291 0.21 8.83 -18.32
CA LYS A 291 1.50 9.40 -18.70
C LYS A 291 1.44 10.93 -18.58
N TYR A 292 2.49 11.52 -18.02
CA TYR A 292 2.64 12.95 -17.79
C TYR A 292 1.58 13.60 -16.89
N HIS A 293 0.90 12.83 -16.05
CA HIS A 293 -0.14 13.37 -15.18
C HIS A 293 0.41 14.49 -14.26
N PRO A 294 -0.20 15.70 -14.23
CA PRO A 294 0.34 16.85 -13.48
C PRO A 294 0.50 16.61 -11.98
N LEU A 295 -0.37 15.80 -11.37
CA LEU A 295 -0.25 15.44 -9.96
C LEU A 295 1.03 14.63 -9.67
N VAL A 296 1.41 13.71 -10.56
CA VAL A 296 2.65 12.93 -10.41
C VAL A 296 3.87 13.84 -10.55
N PHE A 297 3.82 14.81 -11.46
CA PHE A 297 4.85 15.84 -11.56
C PHE A 297 4.99 16.63 -10.24
N LYS A 298 3.88 17.00 -9.61
CA LYS A 298 3.89 17.66 -8.29
C LYS A 298 4.47 16.77 -7.17
N PHE A 299 4.25 15.46 -7.22
CA PHE A 299 4.91 14.54 -6.29
C PHE A 299 6.43 14.52 -6.49
N ILE A 300 6.91 14.46 -7.74
CA ILE A 300 8.36 14.53 -8.05
C ILE A 300 8.94 15.87 -7.59
N GLN A 301 8.20 16.96 -7.81
CA GLN A 301 8.58 18.30 -7.37
C GLN A 301 8.74 18.38 -5.84
N GLU A 302 7.74 17.89 -5.09
CA GLU A 302 7.78 17.86 -3.62
C GLU A 302 8.92 16.96 -3.11
N PHE A 303 9.16 15.80 -3.73
CA PHE A 303 10.28 14.91 -3.36
C PHE A 303 11.60 15.68 -3.43
N SER A 304 11.83 16.35 -4.55
CA SER A 304 13.11 16.99 -4.85
C SER A 304 13.37 18.20 -3.94
N LEU A 305 12.34 19.00 -3.70
CA LEU A 305 12.43 20.24 -2.93
C LEU A 305 12.46 20.00 -1.42
N THR A 306 11.76 18.98 -0.94
CA THR A 306 11.55 18.74 0.50
C THR A 306 12.21 17.46 0.99
N PHE A 307 13.09 16.86 0.18
CA PHE A 307 13.79 15.62 0.52
C PHE A 307 14.37 15.68 1.93
N ASP A 308 13.97 14.73 2.77
CA ASP A 308 14.52 14.55 4.11
C ASP A 308 14.75 13.05 4.30
N GLY A 309 16.02 12.63 4.17
CA GLY A 309 16.42 11.24 4.31
C GLY A 309 16.41 10.77 5.77
N ASN A 310 16.21 11.64 6.75
CA ASN A 310 16.23 11.31 8.18
C ASN A 310 14.84 10.94 8.70
N LYS A 311 13.77 11.24 7.96
CA LYS A 311 12.39 11.00 8.39
C LYS A 311 11.74 9.85 7.63
N TRP A 312 11.46 8.75 8.34
CA TRP A 312 10.76 7.61 7.76
C TRP A 312 9.38 8.01 7.20
N GLY A 313 9.08 7.55 5.99
CA GLY A 313 7.82 7.85 5.30
C GLY A 313 7.71 9.27 4.73
N HIS A 314 8.60 10.19 5.09
CA HIS A 314 8.55 11.60 4.67
C HIS A 314 8.56 11.76 3.15
N ASN A 315 9.40 11.00 2.46
CA ASN A 315 9.58 11.03 1.00
C ASN A 315 8.62 10.08 0.25
N GLY A 316 7.69 9.43 0.96
CA GLY A 316 6.75 8.45 0.38
C GLY A 316 5.30 8.76 0.77
N PRO A 317 4.67 8.00 1.67
CA PRO A 317 3.27 8.23 2.07
C PRO A 317 2.98 9.65 2.56
N TYR A 318 3.90 10.27 3.30
CA TYR A 318 3.69 11.62 3.81
C TYR A 318 3.78 12.67 2.71
N LEU A 319 4.69 12.50 1.76
CA LEU A 319 4.84 13.36 0.59
C LEU A 319 3.55 13.41 -0.22
N VAL A 320 3.02 12.26 -0.63
CA VAL A 320 1.82 12.24 -1.48
C VAL A 320 0.61 12.82 -0.76
N SER A 321 0.48 12.60 0.55
CA SER A 321 -0.55 13.26 1.37
C SER A 321 -0.39 14.77 1.42
N ARG A 322 0.82 15.30 1.66
CA ARG A 322 1.05 16.75 1.73
C ARG A 322 0.68 17.44 0.42
N VAL A 323 1.07 16.84 -0.71
CA VAL A 323 0.76 17.39 -2.03
C VAL A 323 -0.74 17.35 -2.30
N VAL A 324 -1.41 16.21 -2.07
CA VAL A 324 -2.86 16.11 -2.30
C VAL A 324 -3.65 17.07 -1.38
N GLU A 325 -3.28 17.20 -0.11
CA GLU A 325 -3.96 18.15 0.79
C GLU A 325 -3.76 19.61 0.34
N ARG A 326 -2.54 19.97 -0.12
CA ARG A 326 -2.25 21.31 -0.63
C ARG A 326 -3.04 21.65 -1.90
N LEU A 327 -3.33 20.64 -2.73
CA LEU A 327 -4.05 20.77 -4.00
C LEU A 327 -5.55 20.49 -3.88
N LYS A 328 -6.05 20.32 -2.65
CA LYS A 328 -7.47 20.13 -2.39
C LYS A 328 -8.27 21.28 -3.00
N ASN A 329 -9.39 20.93 -3.65
CA ASN A 329 -10.27 21.83 -4.38
C ASN A 329 -9.70 22.42 -5.69
N ARG A 330 -8.53 21.97 -6.16
CA ARG A 330 -8.01 22.33 -7.48
C ARG A 330 -8.54 21.37 -8.53
N THR A 331 -9.41 21.84 -9.41
CA THR A 331 -10.04 21.02 -10.47
C THR A 331 -9.08 20.67 -11.61
N GLU A 332 -7.93 21.34 -11.69
CA GLU A 332 -6.86 21.09 -12.68
C GLU A 332 -6.18 19.70 -12.53
N TYR A 333 -6.35 19.02 -11.38
CA TYR A 333 -5.84 17.66 -11.15
C TYR A 333 -7.01 16.68 -11.06
N THR A 334 -7.27 15.91 -12.13
CA THR A 334 -8.33 14.88 -12.12
C THR A 334 -7.80 13.57 -11.57
N PHE A 335 -8.17 13.23 -10.34
CA PHE A 335 -7.81 11.95 -9.71
C PHE A 335 -8.86 11.50 -8.70
N THR A 336 -8.84 10.21 -8.36
CA THR A 336 -9.70 9.61 -7.34
C THR A 336 -8.87 9.07 -6.19
N VAL A 337 -9.31 9.34 -4.95
CA VAL A 337 -8.80 8.66 -3.76
C VAL A 337 -9.70 7.47 -3.47
N LEU A 338 -9.16 6.25 -3.57
CA LEU A 338 -9.91 5.04 -3.18
C LEU A 338 -9.79 4.78 -1.67
N PRO A 339 -10.83 4.22 -1.02
CA PRO A 339 -10.83 3.95 0.41
C PRO A 339 -9.80 2.88 0.81
N PRO A 340 -9.43 2.76 2.10
CA PRO A 340 -8.45 1.78 2.55
C PRO A 340 -8.75 0.35 2.14
N MET A 341 -10.02 -0.09 2.13
CA MET A 341 -10.38 -1.45 1.72
C MET A 341 -9.99 -1.79 0.27
N ALA A 342 -9.77 -0.81 -0.60
CA ALA A 342 -9.34 -1.06 -1.98
C ALA A 342 -7.91 -1.63 -2.07
N PHE A 343 -6.98 -1.15 -1.24
CA PHE A 343 -5.54 -1.45 -1.37
C PHE A 343 -4.80 -1.70 -0.04
N TYR A 344 -5.35 -1.21 1.07
CA TYR A 344 -4.78 -1.24 2.41
C TYR A 344 -5.81 -1.77 3.43
N PRO A 345 -6.38 -2.98 3.22
CA PRO A 345 -7.46 -3.53 4.07
C PRO A 345 -7.01 -3.89 5.49
N VAL A 346 -5.72 -3.75 5.79
CA VAL A 346 -5.09 -3.93 7.10
C VAL A 346 -3.97 -2.92 7.28
N SER A 347 -3.91 -2.29 8.45
CA SER A 347 -2.83 -1.37 8.81
C SER A 347 -1.52 -2.12 9.04
N TRP A 348 -0.40 -1.46 8.80
CA TRP A 348 0.94 -2.00 9.08
C TRP A 348 1.11 -2.44 10.55
N THR A 349 0.42 -1.81 11.50
CA THR A 349 0.42 -2.21 12.92
C THR A 349 -0.35 -3.49 13.21
N ARG A 350 -1.29 -3.88 12.33
CA ARG A 350 -2.16 -5.05 12.50
C ARG A 350 -1.89 -6.17 11.51
N ILE A 351 -0.89 -6.00 10.63
CA ILE A 351 -0.56 -6.94 9.56
C ILE A 351 -0.27 -8.34 10.08
N VAL A 352 0.31 -8.46 11.28
CA VAL A 352 0.61 -9.75 11.92
C VAL A 352 -0.61 -10.68 11.96
N ARG A 353 -1.81 -10.13 12.17
CA ARG A 353 -3.04 -10.92 12.22
C ARG A 353 -3.39 -11.61 10.90
N PHE A 354 -2.89 -11.12 9.76
CA PHE A 354 -3.12 -11.75 8.47
C PHE A 354 -2.21 -12.96 8.24
N PHE A 355 -1.13 -13.12 9.02
CA PHE A 355 -0.15 -14.20 8.89
C PHE A 355 -0.41 -15.37 9.85
N GLN A 356 -1.32 -15.22 10.82
CA GLN A 356 -1.59 -16.20 11.86
C GLN A 356 -2.72 -17.16 11.49
N LYS A 357 -2.56 -18.44 11.80
CA LYS A 357 -3.64 -19.44 11.69
C LYS A 357 -4.76 -19.20 12.70
N PRO A 358 -5.98 -19.68 12.44
CA PRO A 358 -7.03 -19.66 13.46
C PRO A 358 -6.64 -20.52 14.66
N ASN A 359 -6.86 -20.00 15.86
CA ASN A 359 -6.62 -20.73 17.13
C ASN A 359 -7.92 -21.12 17.86
N ASN A 360 -9.07 -20.66 17.39
CA ASN A 360 -10.40 -20.97 17.91
C ASN A 360 -11.48 -20.71 16.84
N LEU A 361 -12.71 -21.16 17.11
CA LEU A 361 -13.84 -21.04 16.17
C LEU A 361 -14.17 -19.59 15.80
N ALA A 362 -14.05 -18.64 16.73
CA ALA A 362 -14.32 -17.24 16.47
C ALA A 362 -13.31 -16.64 15.48
N ASN A 363 -12.03 -16.99 15.63
CA ASN A 363 -10.98 -16.59 14.71
C ASN A 363 -11.13 -17.24 13.33
N SER A 364 -11.55 -18.51 13.25
CA SER A 364 -11.88 -19.14 11.95
C SER A 364 -12.98 -18.37 11.22
N LYS A 365 -14.10 -18.08 11.90
CA LYS A 365 -15.21 -17.29 11.32
C LYS A 365 -14.76 -15.89 10.90
N TRP A 366 -13.87 -15.26 11.67
CA TRP A 366 -13.32 -13.95 11.30
C TRP A 366 -12.44 -14.02 10.04
N ILE A 367 -11.60 -15.05 9.89
CA ILE A 367 -10.78 -15.24 8.69
C ILE A 367 -11.69 -15.47 7.47
N GLU A 368 -12.68 -16.34 7.57
CA GLU A 368 -13.66 -16.59 6.49
C GLU A 368 -14.38 -15.31 6.07
N ALA A 369 -14.94 -14.57 7.03
CA ALA A 369 -15.61 -13.30 6.77
C ALA A 369 -14.66 -12.27 6.15
N LYS A 370 -13.40 -12.21 6.62
CA LYS A 370 -12.42 -11.28 6.07
C LYS A 370 -12.02 -11.65 4.64
N LEU A 371 -11.84 -12.93 4.33
CA LEU A 371 -11.55 -13.41 2.99
C LEU A 371 -12.69 -13.08 2.01
N LEU A 372 -13.94 -13.27 2.45
CA LEU A 372 -15.11 -12.88 1.66
C LEU A 372 -15.09 -11.38 1.37
N GLN A 373 -14.90 -10.54 2.40
CA GLN A 373 -14.79 -9.09 2.22
C GLN A 373 -13.67 -8.69 1.25
N LEU A 374 -12.49 -9.30 1.36
CA LEU A 374 -11.37 -9.03 0.45
C LEU A 374 -11.73 -9.40 -1.00
N SER A 375 -12.43 -10.52 -1.19
CA SER A 375 -12.86 -10.98 -2.51
C SER A 375 -13.88 -10.05 -3.17
N GLU A 376 -14.64 -9.28 -2.38
CA GLU A 376 -15.70 -8.38 -2.85
C GLU A 376 -15.22 -6.93 -3.03
N GLU A 377 -14.37 -6.43 -2.15
CA GLU A 377 -14.06 -4.99 -2.07
C GLU A 377 -12.61 -4.64 -2.44
N THR A 378 -11.68 -5.59 -2.44
CA THR A 378 -10.25 -5.30 -2.48
C THR A 378 -9.64 -5.57 -3.84
N TYR A 379 -8.89 -4.60 -4.38
CA TYR A 379 -8.09 -4.76 -5.59
C TYR A 379 -6.73 -5.37 -5.31
N GLY A 380 -6.14 -5.10 -4.15
CA GLY A 380 -4.94 -5.78 -3.69
C GLY A 380 -4.58 -5.50 -2.24
N VAL A 381 -3.58 -6.22 -1.74
CA VAL A 381 -3.15 -6.19 -0.34
C VAL A 381 -1.66 -5.88 -0.28
N HIS A 382 -1.31 -4.75 0.33
CA HIS A 382 0.06 -4.42 0.68
C HIS A 382 0.51 -5.21 1.92
N LEU A 383 1.63 -5.92 1.83
CA LEU A 383 2.12 -6.81 2.88
C LEU A 383 2.97 -6.09 3.94
N TRP A 384 3.39 -4.85 3.70
CA TRP A 384 4.22 -4.09 4.65
C TRP A 384 5.50 -4.82 5.02
N ASN A 385 6.32 -5.26 4.05
CA ASN A 385 7.48 -6.15 4.27
C ASN A 385 8.48 -5.65 5.32
N LYS A 386 8.56 -4.34 5.57
CA LYS A 386 9.34 -3.80 6.70
C LYS A 386 8.92 -4.42 8.05
N GLN A 387 7.62 -4.69 8.22
CA GLN A 387 7.02 -5.31 9.40
C GLN A 387 6.81 -6.82 9.24
N SER A 388 6.45 -7.29 8.04
CA SER A 388 5.99 -8.66 7.85
C SER A 388 7.05 -9.64 7.34
N SER A 389 8.20 -9.17 6.83
CA SER A 389 9.22 -10.02 6.19
C SER A 389 9.72 -11.18 7.06
N ARG A 390 9.71 -11.02 8.39
CA ARG A 390 10.15 -12.05 9.35
C ARG A 390 9.02 -12.95 9.86
N LEU A 391 7.76 -12.65 9.53
CA LEU A 391 6.62 -13.42 10.00
C LEU A 391 6.46 -14.67 9.15
N LYS A 392 6.40 -15.85 9.76
CA LYS A 392 6.04 -17.07 9.05
C LYS A 392 4.60 -16.96 8.53
N ILE A 393 4.34 -17.47 7.33
CA ILE A 393 2.99 -17.58 6.79
C ILE A 393 2.39 -18.89 7.27
N ASP A 394 1.46 -18.82 8.23
CA ASP A 394 0.80 -20.01 8.74
C ASP A 394 -0.26 -20.51 7.74
N GLU A 395 -0.37 -21.83 7.63
CA GLU A 395 -1.45 -22.48 6.89
C GLU A 395 -2.82 -22.11 7.49
N GLY A 396 -3.78 -21.77 6.63
CA GLY A 396 -5.10 -21.27 7.04
C GLY A 396 -5.13 -19.80 7.49
N SER A 397 -4.00 -19.09 7.46
CA SER A 397 -3.99 -17.63 7.64
C SER A 397 -4.57 -16.92 6.41
N ILE A 398 -4.97 -15.64 6.55
CA ILE A 398 -5.47 -14.84 5.43
C ILE A 398 -4.42 -14.79 4.31
N ILE A 399 -3.16 -14.47 4.62
CA ILE A 399 -2.10 -14.48 3.60
C ILE A 399 -1.95 -15.88 3.02
N GLY A 400 -1.94 -16.94 3.84
CA GLY A 400 -1.87 -18.32 3.34
C GLY A 400 -2.94 -18.64 2.29
N HIS A 401 -4.19 -18.24 2.54
CA HIS A 401 -5.28 -18.37 1.56
C HIS A 401 -5.06 -17.52 0.30
N LEU A 402 -4.61 -16.26 0.46
CA LEU A 402 -4.30 -15.40 -0.69
C LEU A 402 -3.13 -15.96 -1.51
N MET A 403 -2.11 -16.54 -0.88
CA MET A 403 -1.00 -17.18 -1.61
C MET A 403 -1.51 -18.36 -2.42
N SER A 404 -2.26 -19.26 -1.78
CA SER A 404 -2.78 -20.47 -2.43
C SER A 404 -3.71 -20.16 -3.60
N ASN A 405 -4.48 -19.07 -3.55
CA ASN A 405 -5.41 -18.70 -4.59
C ASN A 405 -4.76 -17.96 -5.77
N ASN A 406 -3.61 -17.30 -5.54
CA ASN A 406 -2.95 -16.44 -6.53
C ASN A 406 -1.65 -17.01 -7.08
N CYS A 407 -1.10 -18.08 -6.50
CA CYS A 407 0.09 -18.71 -7.04
C CYS A 407 -0.20 -19.40 -8.38
N LEU A 408 0.73 -19.23 -9.31
CA LEU A 408 0.73 -19.86 -10.64
C LEU A 408 1.65 -21.08 -10.64
N PHE A 409 2.73 -21.04 -9.85
CA PHE A 409 3.73 -22.10 -9.75
C PHE A 409 3.88 -22.51 -8.29
N CYS A 410 2.84 -23.14 -7.76
CA CYS A 410 2.71 -23.46 -6.34
C CYS A 410 3.53 -24.72 -5.95
N GLU A 411 4.85 -24.65 -5.97
CA GLU A 411 5.67 -25.58 -5.20
C GLU A 411 6.08 -24.91 -3.88
N HIS A 412 5.90 -25.59 -2.75
CA HIS A 412 6.47 -25.17 -1.45
C HIS A 412 5.91 -23.87 -0.81
N ILE A 413 4.61 -23.56 -0.98
CA ILE A 413 3.92 -22.35 -0.45
C ILE A 413 4.26 -22.02 1.02
N TYR A 414 4.37 -23.04 1.89
CA TYR A 414 4.55 -22.86 3.34
C TYR A 414 6.01 -22.85 3.82
N SER A 415 6.97 -22.75 2.89
CA SER A 415 8.42 -22.87 3.18
C SER A 415 9.13 -21.51 3.30
N ALA A 416 8.39 -20.40 3.24
CA ALA A 416 8.91 -19.04 3.10
C ALA A 416 8.84 -18.19 4.37
#